data_AF-A0A3D8MSJ1-F1
#
_entry.id   AF-A0A3D8MSJ1-F1
#
_cell.length_a   1.000
_cell.length_b   1.000
_cell.length_c   1.000
_cell.angle_alpha   90.00
_cell.angle_beta   90.00
_cell.angle_gamma   90.00
#
_symmetry.space_group_name_H-M   'P 1'
#
loop_
_entity.id
_entity.type
_entity.pdbx_description
1 polymer ?
#
loop_
_entity_poly.entity_id
_entity_poly.type
_entity_poly.pdbx_seq_one_letter_code
_entity_poly.pdbx_strand_id
1 'polypeptide(L)'
;MTDLQVHDDGTGHGLAGLAEEHRAYVRTIDQRLATIYGLGGVPFFGVLVALPILAGLFGWWTSAMLWIPGITLALLVLYIGRKAIYERRDRMREQVDTYGDTNGVSMAGIAEYFQAEGEYSFFVALYKDTGAPALDAGDRARPGASL
;
A
#
# COMPACT_ATOMS: atom_id res chain seq x y z
N MET A 1 3.22 50.84 -2.20
CA MET A 1 3.89 49.70 -1.54
C MET A 1 3.51 48.46 -2.32
N THR A 2 4.40 48.15 -3.27
CA THR A 2 4.74 46.85 -3.85
C THR A 2 3.65 45.77 -3.95
N ASP A 3 3.17 45.61 -5.19
CA ASP A 3 2.79 44.35 -5.84
C ASP A 3 3.72 43.21 -5.42
N LEU A 4 3.18 42.16 -4.79
CA LEU A 4 3.85 40.88 -4.58
C LEU A 4 2.80 39.76 -4.40
N GLN A 5 1.88 39.61 -5.35
CA GLN A 5 0.89 38.52 -5.30
C GLN A 5 0.48 37.95 -6.67
N VAL A 6 1.37 37.97 -7.67
CA VAL A 6 1.06 37.44 -9.03
C VAL A 6 2.20 36.55 -9.57
N HIS A 7 2.73 35.64 -8.74
CA HIS A 7 3.78 34.71 -9.21
C HIS A 7 3.67 33.26 -8.74
N ASP A 8 2.47 32.78 -8.39
CA ASP A 8 2.26 31.35 -8.13
C ASP A 8 0.88 30.79 -8.58
N ASP A 9 0.08 31.56 -9.33
CA ASP A 9 -1.24 31.10 -9.79
C ASP A 9 -1.18 30.28 -11.10
N GLY A 10 -0.13 30.47 -11.91
CA GLY A 10 -0.01 29.81 -13.22
C GLY A 10 0.37 28.32 -13.14
N THR A 11 1.18 27.96 -12.15
CA THR A 11 1.58 26.59 -11.82
C THR A 11 0.40 25.80 -11.23
N GLY A 12 -0.35 26.42 -10.31
CA GLY A 12 -1.55 25.82 -9.71
C GLY A 12 -2.70 25.62 -10.69
N HIS A 13 -2.97 26.57 -11.59
CA HIS A 13 -4.01 26.41 -12.63
C HIS A 13 -3.62 25.38 -13.70
N GLY A 14 -2.35 25.31 -14.07
CA GLY A 14 -1.84 24.26 -14.97
C GLY A 14 -1.93 22.87 -14.34
N LEU A 15 -1.55 22.74 -13.07
CA LEU A 15 -1.66 21.48 -12.32
C LEU A 15 -3.11 21.05 -12.10
N ALA A 16 -4.02 21.98 -11.78
CA ALA A 16 -5.44 21.67 -11.65
C ALA A 16 -6.06 21.18 -12.97
N GLY A 17 -5.70 21.82 -14.10
CA GLY A 17 -6.13 21.37 -15.42
C GLY A 17 -5.63 19.97 -15.77
N LEU A 18 -4.35 19.69 -15.51
CA LEU A 18 -3.75 18.37 -15.73
C LEU A 18 -4.31 17.31 -14.78
N ALA A 19 -4.55 17.66 -13.51
CA ALA A 19 -5.15 16.77 -12.52
C ALA A 19 -6.57 16.37 -12.92
N GLU A 20 -7.37 17.32 -13.44
CA GLU A 20 -8.72 17.05 -13.93
C GLU A 20 -8.71 16.16 -15.18
N GLU A 21 -7.79 16.40 -16.11
CA GLU A 21 -7.61 15.59 -17.32
C GLU A 21 -7.28 14.12 -16.98
N HIS A 22 -6.43 13.90 -15.98
CA HIS A 22 -6.03 12.56 -15.54
C HIS A 22 -6.89 11.99 -14.40
N ARG A 23 -7.96 12.69 -13.97
CA ARG A 23 -8.81 12.29 -12.85
C ARG A 23 -9.46 10.91 -13.03
N ALA A 24 -9.88 10.60 -14.26
CA ALA A 24 -10.47 9.29 -14.58
C ALA A 24 -9.47 8.13 -14.38
N TYR A 25 -8.20 8.36 -14.72
CA TYR A 25 -7.13 7.40 -14.51
C TYR A 25 -6.83 7.23 -13.02
N VAL A 26 -6.65 8.35 -12.30
CA VAL A 26 -6.42 8.36 -10.84
C VAL A 26 -7.54 7.64 -10.09
N ARG A 27 -8.80 7.90 -10.43
CA ARG A 27 -9.95 7.20 -9.86
C ARG A 27 -9.90 5.68 -10.08
N THR A 28 -9.48 5.25 -11.27
CA THR A 28 -9.37 3.83 -11.60
C THR A 28 -8.28 3.16 -10.78
N ILE A 29 -7.14 3.84 -10.59
CA ILE A 29 -6.04 3.36 -9.75
C ILE A 29 -6.45 3.32 -8.27
N ASP A 30 -7.13 4.36 -7.77
CA ASP A 30 -7.64 4.43 -6.41
C ASP A 30 -8.61 3.28 -6.11
N GLN A 31 -9.57 3.00 -7.00
CA GLN A 31 -10.49 1.87 -6.87
C GLN A 31 -9.78 0.51 -6.91
N ARG A 32 -8.76 0.36 -7.77
CA ARG A 32 -7.94 -0.86 -7.82
C ARG A 32 -7.17 -1.05 -6.52
N LEU A 33 -6.56 0.02 -5.99
CA LEU A 33 -5.85 -0.03 -4.72
C LEU A 33 -6.80 -0.33 -3.56
N ALA A 34 -7.95 0.33 -3.48
CA ALA A 34 -8.98 0.04 -2.49
C ALA A 34 -9.39 -1.44 -2.52
N THR A 35 -9.57 -2.01 -3.72
CA THR A 35 -9.87 -3.43 -3.90
C THR A 35 -8.71 -4.32 -3.43
N ILE A 36 -7.46 -3.97 -3.73
CA ILE A 36 -6.28 -4.74 -3.32
C ILE A 36 -6.11 -4.71 -1.80
N TYR A 37 -6.26 -3.55 -1.17
CA TYR A 37 -6.16 -3.40 0.29
C TYR A 37 -7.34 -4.10 1.00
N GLY A 38 -8.56 -3.99 0.46
CA GLY A 38 -9.73 -4.68 0.99
C GLY A 38 -9.64 -6.20 0.86
N LEU A 39 -9.14 -6.70 -0.29
CA LEU A 39 -8.99 -8.13 -0.54
C LEU A 39 -7.76 -8.74 0.18
N GLY A 40 -6.74 -7.93 0.47
CA GLY A 40 -5.53 -8.37 1.15
C GLY A 40 -5.76 -8.91 2.56
N GLY A 41 -6.82 -8.44 3.26
CA GLY A 41 -7.20 -8.92 4.59
C GLY A 41 -8.04 -10.20 4.59
N VAL A 42 -8.69 -10.54 3.48
CA VAL A 42 -9.60 -11.70 3.37
C VAL A 42 -8.98 -13.03 3.79
N PRO A 43 -7.76 -13.42 3.36
CA PRO A 43 -7.19 -14.70 3.77
C PRO A 43 -6.91 -14.76 5.28
N PHE A 44 -6.56 -13.65 5.93
CA PHE A 44 -6.38 -13.60 7.38
C PHE A 44 -7.70 -13.85 8.13
N PHE A 45 -8.76 -13.15 7.74
CA PHE A 45 -10.09 -13.37 8.34
C PHE A 45 -10.62 -14.79 8.07
N GLY A 46 -10.33 -15.35 6.90
CA GLY A 46 -10.66 -16.74 6.57
C GLY A 46 -10.04 -17.73 7.57
N VAL A 47 -8.75 -17.60 7.87
CA VAL A 47 -8.08 -18.46 8.87
C VAL A 47 -8.65 -18.23 10.27
N LEU A 48 -8.90 -16.96 10.64
CA LEU A 48 -9.39 -16.60 11.97
C LEU A 48 -10.81 -17.13 12.24
N VAL A 49 -11.67 -17.16 11.22
CA VAL A 49 -13.03 -17.74 11.30
C VAL A 49 -13.01 -19.27 11.20
N ALA A 50 -12.11 -19.85 10.39
CA ALA A 50 -12.01 -21.30 10.24
C ALA A 50 -11.56 -22.00 11.53
N LEU A 51 -10.70 -21.36 12.32
CA LEU A 51 -10.17 -21.91 13.58
C LEU A 51 -11.25 -22.32 14.60
N PRO A 52 -12.18 -21.44 15.02
CA PRO A 52 -13.23 -21.81 15.95
C PRO A 52 -14.23 -22.82 15.36
N ILE A 53 -14.46 -22.80 14.04
CA ILE A 53 -15.32 -23.79 13.36
C ILE A 53 -14.71 -25.19 13.47
N LEU A 54 -13.41 -25.31 13.16
CA LEU A 54 -12.67 -26.58 13.31
C LEU A 54 -12.60 -27.01 14.78
N ALA A 55 -12.39 -26.08 15.71
CA ALA A 55 -12.41 -26.38 17.15
C ALA A 55 -13.76 -26.96 17.61
N GLY A 56 -14.86 -26.41 17.11
CA GLY A 56 -16.22 -26.89 17.39
C GLY A 56 -16.51 -28.27 16.78
N LEU A 57 -16.10 -28.52 15.54
CA LEU A 57 -16.33 -29.79 14.85
C LEU A 57 -15.58 -30.98 15.49
N PHE A 58 -14.36 -30.75 15.97
CA PHE A 58 -13.51 -31.80 16.54
C PHE A 58 -13.51 -31.84 18.07
N GLY A 59 -14.27 -30.95 18.74
CA GLY A 59 -14.31 -30.87 20.21
C GLY A 59 -12.99 -30.42 20.84
N TRP A 60 -12.11 -29.76 20.07
CA TRP A 60 -10.73 -29.40 20.46
C TRP A 60 -10.61 -27.99 21.04
N TRP A 61 -11.67 -27.50 21.68
CA TRP A 61 -11.74 -26.14 22.21
C TRP A 61 -10.59 -25.77 23.15
N THR A 62 -10.12 -26.72 23.97
CA THR A 62 -9.02 -26.52 24.93
C THR A 62 -7.69 -27.07 24.45
N SER A 63 -7.63 -27.67 23.25
CA SER A 63 -6.42 -28.32 22.77
C SER A 63 -5.43 -27.28 22.25
N ALA A 64 -4.32 -27.10 22.98
CA ALA A 64 -3.21 -26.29 22.52
C ALA A 64 -2.65 -26.75 21.15
N MET A 65 -2.85 -28.02 20.82
CA MET A 65 -2.40 -28.64 19.57
C MET A 65 -3.14 -28.11 18.34
N LEU A 66 -4.33 -27.51 18.50
CA LEU A 66 -5.04 -26.80 17.43
C LEU A 66 -4.69 -25.31 17.40
N TRP A 67 -4.69 -24.66 18.56
CA TRP A 67 -4.53 -23.21 18.65
C TRP A 67 -3.13 -22.73 18.27
N ILE A 68 -2.07 -23.43 18.69
CA ILE A 68 -0.68 -23.06 18.38
C ILE A 68 -0.43 -23.04 16.87
N PRO A 69 -0.66 -24.13 16.10
CA PRO A 69 -0.45 -24.09 14.66
C PRO A 69 -1.46 -23.18 13.95
N GLY A 70 -2.68 -23.07 14.48
CA GLY A 70 -3.71 -22.17 13.94
C GLY A 70 -3.31 -20.69 13.97
N ILE A 71 -2.90 -20.21 15.15
CA ILE A 71 -2.40 -18.84 15.32
C ILE A 71 -1.11 -18.64 14.51
N THR A 72 -0.22 -19.63 14.51
CA THR A 72 1.02 -19.57 13.70
C THR A 72 0.72 -19.40 12.22
N LEU A 73 -0.26 -20.16 11.69
CA LEU A 73 -0.72 -20.03 10.31
C LEU A 73 -1.34 -18.66 10.04
N ALA A 74 -2.17 -18.14 10.96
CA ALA A 74 -2.77 -16.82 10.83
C ALA A 74 -1.71 -15.70 10.75
N LEU A 75 -0.69 -15.78 11.60
CA LEU A 75 0.45 -14.86 11.59
C LEU A 75 1.27 -14.99 10.30
N LEU A 76 1.49 -16.21 9.82
CA LEU A 76 2.20 -16.47 8.57
C LEU A 76 1.45 -15.91 7.35
N VAL A 77 0.12 -16.06 7.32
CA VAL A 77 -0.73 -15.43 6.30
C VAL A 77 -0.67 -13.91 6.37
N LEU A 78 -0.66 -13.33 7.58
CA LEU A 78 -0.45 -11.88 7.78
C LEU A 78 0.91 -11.42 7.24
N TYR A 79 1.97 -12.17 7.52
CA TYR A 79 3.32 -11.86 7.08
C TYR A 79 3.45 -11.89 5.55
N ILE A 80 2.95 -12.97 4.91
CA ILE A 80 2.96 -13.10 3.45
C ILE A 80 2.04 -12.07 2.81
N GLY A 81 0.83 -11.86 3.37
CA GLY A 81 -0.12 -10.86 2.90
C GLY A 81 0.49 -9.46 2.93
N ARG A 82 1.17 -9.10 4.02
CA ARG A 82 1.92 -7.85 4.14
C ARG A 82 2.96 -7.70 3.03
N LYS A 83 3.80 -8.71 2.81
CA LYS A 83 4.82 -8.69 1.75
C LYS A 83 4.19 -8.55 0.35
N ALA A 84 3.13 -9.30 0.07
CA ALA A 84 2.43 -9.26 -1.21
C ALA A 84 1.77 -7.89 -1.48
N ILE A 85 1.26 -7.23 -0.44
CA ILE A 85 0.70 -5.87 -0.55
C ILE A 85 1.81 -4.88 -0.93
N TYR A 86 2.99 -4.94 -0.31
CA TYR A 86 4.11 -4.06 -0.68
C TYR A 86 4.59 -4.30 -2.12
N GLU A 87 4.83 -5.56 -2.52
CA GLU A 87 5.26 -5.86 -3.89
C GLU A 87 4.23 -5.46 -4.95
N ARG A 88 2.94 -5.54 -4.64
CA ARG A 88 1.88 -5.08 -5.55
C ARG A 88 1.80 -3.55 -5.59
N ARG A 89 1.99 -2.89 -4.45
CA ARG A 89 2.04 -1.42 -4.37
C ARG A 89 3.19 -0.88 -5.22
N ASP A 90 4.38 -1.46 -5.09
CA ASP A 90 5.57 -0.97 -5.80
C ASP A 90 5.42 -1.15 -7.32
N ARG A 91 4.89 -2.29 -7.77
CA ARG A 91 4.55 -2.50 -9.19
C ARG A 91 3.48 -1.52 -9.69
N MET A 92 2.50 -1.17 -8.86
CA MET A 92 1.48 -0.20 -9.23
C MET A 92 2.06 1.21 -9.32
N ARG A 93 2.94 1.58 -8.39
CA ARG A 93 3.67 2.85 -8.44
C ARG A 93 4.50 2.97 -9.71
N GLU A 94 5.25 1.93 -10.05
CA GLU A 94 6.04 1.91 -11.29
C GLU A 94 5.16 2.08 -12.54
N GLN A 95 3.97 1.47 -12.58
CA GLN A 95 3.01 1.67 -13.67
C GLN A 95 2.47 3.09 -13.75
N VAL A 96 2.17 3.70 -12.60
CA VAL A 96 1.67 5.08 -12.52
C VAL A 96 2.77 6.06 -12.93
N ASP A 97 3.99 5.87 -12.43
CA ASP A 97 5.14 6.72 -12.77
C ASP A 97 5.47 6.60 -14.28
N THR A 98 5.44 5.39 -14.85
CA THR A 98 5.61 5.18 -16.31
C THR A 98 4.52 5.89 -17.13
N TYR A 99 3.28 5.89 -16.64
CA TYR A 99 2.17 6.62 -17.29
C TYR A 99 2.39 8.14 -17.21
N GLY A 100 2.87 8.65 -16.08
CA GLY A 100 3.29 10.03 -15.91
C GLY A 100 4.36 10.44 -16.92
N ASP A 101 5.44 9.65 -17.01
CA ASP A 101 6.55 9.92 -17.93
C ASP A 101 6.10 9.94 -19.39
N THR A 102 5.21 9.02 -19.77
CA THR A 102 4.68 8.93 -21.16
C THR A 102 3.83 10.14 -21.54
N ASN A 103 3.11 10.72 -20.59
CA ASN A 103 2.24 11.89 -20.83
C ASN A 103 2.93 13.21 -20.47
N GLY A 104 4.18 13.17 -20.00
CA GLY A 104 4.93 14.37 -19.59
C GLY A 104 4.40 15.02 -18.31
N VAL A 105 3.76 14.25 -17.42
CA VAL A 105 3.11 14.77 -16.20
C VAL A 105 3.70 14.12 -14.95
N SER A 106 3.99 14.93 -13.93
CA SER A 106 4.42 14.44 -12.63
C SER A 106 3.23 13.88 -11.85
N MET A 107 3.14 12.55 -11.75
CA MET A 107 2.09 11.87 -10.97
C MET A 107 2.22 12.13 -9.46
N ALA A 108 3.43 12.40 -8.97
CA ALA A 108 3.65 12.87 -7.60
C ALA A 108 3.02 14.25 -7.37
N GLY A 109 3.13 15.17 -8.33
CA GLY A 109 2.48 16.50 -8.26
C GLY A 109 0.95 16.41 -8.32
N ILE A 110 0.41 15.49 -9.14
CA ILE A 110 -1.03 15.20 -9.13
C ILE A 110 -1.48 14.62 -7.79
N ALA A 111 -0.68 13.75 -7.17
CA ALA A 111 -0.99 13.19 -5.86
C ALA A 111 -1.00 14.27 -4.76
N GLU A 112 -0.10 15.25 -4.80
CA GLU A 112 -0.10 16.39 -3.88
C GLU A 112 -1.34 17.27 -4.07
N TYR A 113 -1.77 17.50 -5.32
CA TYR A 113 -3.01 18.22 -5.62
C TYR A 113 -4.23 17.53 -4.98
N PHE A 114 -4.42 16.24 -5.24
CA PHE A 114 -5.56 15.50 -4.68
C PHE A 114 -5.46 15.31 -3.15
N GLN A 115 -4.25 15.28 -2.60
CA GLN A 115 -4.05 15.31 -1.16
C GLN A 115 -4.60 16.60 -0.54
N ALA A 116 -4.37 17.75 -1.17
CA ALA A 116 -4.86 19.04 -0.70
C ALA A 116 -6.39 19.13 -0.77
N GLU A 117 -7.00 18.50 -1.78
CA GLU A 117 -8.47 18.39 -1.91
C GLU A 117 -9.09 17.33 -0.98
N GLY A 118 -8.28 16.42 -0.42
CA GLY A 118 -8.77 15.31 0.40
C GLY A 118 -9.38 14.15 -0.40
N GLU A 119 -9.12 14.07 -1.70
CA GLU A 119 -9.62 13.02 -2.59
C GLU A 119 -8.59 11.89 -2.80
N TYR A 120 -9.07 10.73 -3.28
CA TYR A 120 -8.25 9.59 -3.71
C TYR A 120 -7.17 9.15 -2.71
N SER A 121 -7.59 8.84 -1.48
CA SER A 121 -6.70 8.55 -0.36
C SER A 121 -5.74 7.37 -0.62
N PHE A 122 -6.14 6.37 -1.42
CA PHE A 122 -5.29 5.23 -1.73
C PHE A 122 -4.24 5.58 -2.80
N PHE A 123 -4.61 6.42 -3.78
CA PHE A 123 -3.66 6.95 -4.75
C PHE A 123 -2.59 7.82 -4.08
N VAL A 124 -3.01 8.74 -3.22
CA VAL A 124 -2.09 9.58 -2.43
C VAL A 124 -1.15 8.74 -1.56
N ALA A 125 -1.65 7.63 -1.01
CA ALA A 125 -0.85 6.72 -0.19
C ALA A 125 0.30 6.02 -0.96
N LEU A 126 0.26 5.92 -2.30
CA LEU A 126 1.39 5.43 -3.09
C LEU A 126 2.65 6.28 -2.90
N TYR A 127 2.45 7.58 -2.67
CA TYR A 127 3.51 8.59 -2.62
C TYR A 127 3.85 9.04 -1.20
N LYS A 128 2.95 8.85 -0.22
CA LYS A 128 3.20 9.19 1.19
C LYS A 128 4.15 8.26 1.94
N ASP A 129 4.42 7.05 1.43
CA ASP A 129 5.14 6.02 2.18
C ASP A 129 6.57 5.77 1.67
N THR A 130 7.49 6.66 2.05
CA THR A 130 8.90 6.30 2.27
C THR A 130 9.01 5.65 3.66
N GLY A 131 8.58 4.40 3.80
CA GLY A 131 8.50 3.80 5.13
C GLY A 131 8.00 2.37 5.23
N ALA A 132 8.52 1.45 4.42
CA ALA A 132 8.63 0.07 4.91
C ALA A 132 9.93 -0.01 5.74
N PRO A 133 9.92 -0.60 6.95
CA PRO A 133 11.15 -0.77 7.72
C PRO A 133 12.11 -1.62 6.90
N ALA A 134 13.37 -1.19 6.83
CA ALA A 134 14.45 -2.04 6.39
C ALA A 134 14.39 -3.34 7.21
N LEU A 135 13.86 -4.40 6.62
CA LEU A 135 14.20 -5.78 6.99
C LEU A 135 15.61 -6.10 6.46
N ASP A 136 16.53 -5.16 6.64
CA ASP A 136 17.94 -5.31 6.34
C ASP A 136 18.73 -5.24 7.65
N ALA A 137 18.61 -6.33 8.40
CA ALA A 137 19.61 -6.76 9.37
C ALA A 137 19.70 -8.29 9.40
N GLY A 138 19.35 -8.94 8.28
CA GLY A 138 19.53 -10.38 8.08
C GLY A 138 20.83 -10.74 7.35
N ASP A 139 21.63 -9.76 6.91
CA ASP A 139 22.77 -10.01 6.00
C ASP A 139 24.16 -9.64 6.58
N ARG A 140 24.34 -9.80 7.89
CA ARG A 140 25.68 -9.91 8.50
C ARG A 140 25.83 -11.16 9.37
N ALA A 141 25.48 -12.31 8.81
CA ALA A 141 26.17 -13.54 9.18
C ALA A 141 27.31 -13.75 8.17
N ARG A 142 28.48 -13.13 8.39
CA ARG A 142 29.73 -13.62 7.80
C ARG A 142 30.16 -14.83 8.64
N PRO A 143 30.10 -16.06 8.13
CA PRO A 143 30.81 -17.17 8.76
C PRO A 143 32.26 -17.07 8.33
N GLY A 144 33.17 -16.66 9.23
CA GLY A 144 34.61 -16.74 8.93
C GLY A 144 35.53 -15.70 9.57
N ALA A 145 35.33 -15.32 10.83
CA ALA A 145 36.37 -14.62 11.59
C ALA A 145 36.49 -15.22 12.99
N SER A 146 37.01 -16.45 13.05
CA SER A 146 37.65 -16.97 14.25
C SER A 146 39.09 -16.45 14.30
N LEU A 147 39.42 -15.79 15.42
CA LEU A 147 40.79 -15.56 15.90
C LEU A 147 41.51 -16.88 16.17
#